data_AF-A0A4U8YKX8-F1
#
_entry.id   AF-A0A4U8YKX8-F1
#
_cell.length_a   1.000
_cell.length_b   1.000
_cell.length_c   1.000
_cell.angle_alpha   90.00
_cell.angle_beta   90.00
_cell.angle_gamma   90.00
#
_symmetry.space_group_name_H-M   'P 1'
#
loop_
_entity.id
_entity.type
_entity.pdbx_description
1 polymer ?
#
loop_
_entity_poly.entity_id
_entity_poly.type
_entity_poly.pdbx_seq_one_letter_code
_entity_poly.pdbx_strand_id
1 'polypeptide(L)'
;MPRIPRMVVTDSGQKSAYHIISRTALDGLPFGPAEKDELVRIIQRYSVVYCVEVIGFAVMGNHFHLLVEILPGSMVSDDEVRRRYRLLYGDDVEFPEGSLNEYRERFSNLSAYVKDIKQRFSCFYNKRKKRKGTLWGERFKSVIVQKGNTLTHCLAYIDLNAVRAGIVKRPEDYRWCSIGYHAQTGNRDGFLSADFGMPDFGMENPAMRFRKYREYLYHAGAIEKKGAANISEEILNEETLGGFELARVRRFRHRSRYFTDSGIIGSKAFVEAGYEAFKDRFRAKRDKIPKRVTGIEGMYSLKRLVDA
;
A
#
# COMPACT_ATOMS: atom_id res chain seq x y z
N MET A 1 -5.93 -2.89 -34.66
CA MET A 1 -7.24 -3.31 -34.13
C MET A 1 -7.85 -2.19 -33.30
N PRO A 2 -9.13 -1.85 -33.48
CA PRO A 2 -9.83 -0.91 -32.61
C PRO A 2 -9.88 -1.47 -31.18
N ARG A 3 -9.70 -0.58 -30.20
CA ARG A 3 -9.58 -0.95 -28.79
C ARG A 3 -10.97 -1.15 -28.19
N ILE A 4 -11.18 -2.25 -27.46
CA ILE A 4 -12.39 -2.42 -26.67
C ILE A 4 -12.40 -1.36 -25.53
N PRO A 5 -13.49 -0.59 -25.38
CA PRO A 5 -13.69 0.30 -24.23
C PRO A 5 -13.60 -0.47 -22.91
N ARG A 6 -13.12 0.17 -21.84
CA ARG A 6 -13.14 -0.49 -20.53
C ARG A 6 -14.56 -0.50 -19.99
N MET A 7 -14.93 -1.60 -19.34
CA MET A 7 -16.13 -1.65 -18.50
C MET A 7 -15.87 -0.80 -17.25
N VAL A 8 -16.35 0.44 -17.29
CA VAL A 8 -16.36 1.38 -16.16
C VAL A 8 -17.82 1.69 -15.90
N VAL A 9 -18.23 1.61 -14.64
CA VAL A 9 -19.56 2.00 -14.19
C VAL A 9 -19.50 3.51 -14.05
N THR A 10 -20.20 4.23 -14.91
CA THR A 10 -20.10 5.69 -15.01
C THR A 10 -21.05 6.39 -14.05
N ASP A 11 -22.20 5.79 -13.74
CA ASP A 11 -23.06 6.25 -12.64
C ASP A 11 -23.98 5.11 -12.20
N SER A 12 -23.98 4.79 -10.91
CA SER A 12 -24.86 3.76 -10.33
C SER A 12 -25.55 4.23 -9.05
N GLY A 13 -25.36 5.49 -8.65
CA GLY A 13 -25.77 5.99 -7.33
C GLY A 13 -25.06 5.29 -6.15
N GLN A 14 -24.07 4.44 -6.41
CA GLN A 14 -23.32 3.70 -5.41
C GLN A 14 -21.85 3.52 -5.81
N LYS A 15 -21.00 3.20 -4.82
CA LYS A 15 -19.58 2.89 -5.07
C LYS A 15 -19.43 1.60 -5.87
N SER A 16 -18.51 1.60 -6.83
CA SER A 16 -18.17 0.42 -7.63
C SER A 16 -16.77 -0.09 -7.29
N ALA A 17 -16.63 -1.41 -7.07
CA ALA A 17 -15.36 -2.03 -6.74
C ALA A 17 -14.64 -2.59 -7.97
N TYR A 18 -13.32 -2.42 -8.01
CA TYR A 18 -12.47 -2.84 -9.13
C TYR A 18 -11.18 -3.50 -8.64
N HIS A 19 -10.83 -4.62 -9.26
CA HIS A 19 -9.48 -5.17 -9.21
C HIS A 19 -8.68 -4.71 -10.43
N ILE A 20 -7.60 -3.99 -10.16
CA ILE A 20 -6.71 -3.39 -11.15
C ILE A 20 -5.38 -4.15 -11.17
N ILE A 21 -4.85 -4.42 -12.36
CA ILE A 21 -3.52 -5.00 -12.55
C ILE A 21 -2.77 -4.19 -13.60
N SER A 22 -1.54 -3.78 -13.30
CA SER A 22 -0.66 -3.13 -14.26
C SER A 22 0.77 -3.67 -14.16
N ARG A 23 1.34 -4.05 -15.30
CA ARG A 23 2.66 -4.68 -15.43
C ARG A 23 3.63 -3.79 -16.20
N THR A 24 4.92 -3.91 -15.91
CA THR A 24 5.98 -3.23 -16.64
C THR A 24 6.17 -3.79 -18.04
N ALA A 25 6.72 -2.96 -18.94
CA ALA A 25 7.23 -3.41 -20.23
C ALA A 25 8.66 -3.97 -20.13
N LEU A 26 9.32 -3.74 -18.99
CA LEU A 26 10.70 -4.16 -18.76
C LEU A 26 10.77 -5.63 -18.34
N ASP A 27 11.85 -6.29 -18.75
CA ASP A 27 12.17 -7.64 -18.35
C ASP A 27 12.57 -7.74 -16.86
N GLY A 28 12.48 -8.97 -16.33
CA GLY A 28 12.86 -9.28 -14.95
C GLY A 28 11.95 -8.64 -13.90
N LEU A 29 12.56 -8.24 -12.77
CA LEU A 29 11.90 -7.66 -11.60
C LEU A 29 12.44 -6.24 -11.33
N PRO A 30 12.09 -5.24 -12.15
CA PRO A 30 12.65 -3.89 -12.10
C PRO A 30 12.38 -3.11 -10.80
N PHE A 31 11.43 -3.52 -9.98
CA PHE A 31 11.05 -2.83 -8.75
C PHE A 31 11.78 -3.41 -7.54
N GLY A 32 12.79 -2.67 -7.09
CA GLY A 32 13.43 -2.88 -5.79
C GLY A 32 12.65 -2.19 -4.66
N PRO A 33 13.17 -2.22 -3.43
CA PRO A 33 12.49 -1.66 -2.26
C PRO A 33 12.10 -0.18 -2.42
N ALA A 34 13.01 0.66 -2.91
CA ALA A 34 12.77 2.09 -3.09
C ALA A 34 11.69 2.37 -4.13
N GLU A 35 11.66 1.59 -5.22
CA GLU A 35 10.62 1.71 -6.24
C GLU A 35 9.25 1.29 -5.71
N LYS A 36 9.19 0.22 -4.91
CA LYS A 36 7.93 -0.21 -4.31
C LYS A 36 7.42 0.79 -3.27
N ASP A 37 8.31 1.35 -2.44
CA ASP A 37 7.97 2.38 -1.45
C ASP A 37 7.37 3.63 -2.14
N GLU A 38 8.02 4.13 -3.20
CA GLU A 38 7.52 5.29 -3.91
C GLU A 38 6.20 5.01 -4.63
N LEU A 39 6.01 3.80 -5.19
CA LEU A 39 4.75 3.46 -5.81
C LEU A 39 3.60 3.44 -4.78
N VAL A 40 3.82 2.87 -3.59
CA VAL A 40 2.84 2.92 -2.50
C VAL A 40 2.55 4.36 -2.10
N ARG A 41 3.57 5.21 -1.95
CA ARG A 41 3.40 6.64 -1.64
C ARG A 41 2.57 7.37 -2.70
N ILE A 42 2.81 7.09 -3.98
CA ILE A 42 2.07 7.67 -5.10
C ILE A 42 0.60 7.21 -5.07
N ILE A 43 0.35 5.91 -4.87
CA ILE A 43 -1.00 5.35 -4.75
C ILE A 43 -1.74 6.05 -3.61
N GLN A 44 -1.13 6.12 -2.42
CA GLN A 44 -1.71 6.79 -1.26
C GLN A 44 -1.98 8.27 -1.50
N ARG A 45 -1.06 8.99 -2.13
CA ARG A 45 -1.28 10.41 -2.48
C ARG A 45 -2.51 10.56 -3.37
N TYR A 46 -2.59 9.76 -4.44
CA TYR A 46 -3.67 9.89 -5.40
C TYR A 46 -4.99 9.34 -4.88
N SER A 47 -5.02 8.45 -3.89
CA SER A 47 -6.27 8.00 -3.27
C SER A 47 -6.96 9.12 -2.47
N VAL A 48 -6.21 10.12 -2.01
CA VAL A 48 -6.78 11.32 -1.37
C VAL A 48 -7.21 12.37 -2.42
N VAL A 49 -6.55 12.41 -3.57
CA VAL A 49 -6.91 13.32 -4.68
C VAL A 49 -8.15 12.85 -5.43
N TYR A 50 -8.24 11.55 -5.71
CA TYR A 50 -9.38 10.96 -6.41
C TYR A 50 -10.43 10.47 -5.41
N CYS A 51 -11.67 10.30 -5.86
CA CYS A 51 -12.76 9.77 -5.05
C CYS A 51 -12.66 8.22 -4.95
N VAL A 52 -11.53 7.74 -4.46
CA VAL A 52 -11.14 6.33 -4.46
C VAL A 52 -10.81 5.87 -3.04
N GLU A 53 -11.47 4.81 -2.60
CA GLU A 53 -11.10 4.08 -1.39
C GLU A 53 -10.26 2.87 -1.76
N VAL A 54 -9.05 2.78 -1.22
CA VAL A 54 -8.17 1.62 -1.44
C VAL A 54 -8.49 0.57 -0.41
N ILE A 55 -9.00 -0.57 -0.83
CA ILE A 55 -9.29 -1.70 0.07
C ILE A 55 -8.04 -2.55 0.24
N GLY A 56 -7.32 -2.79 -0.85
CA GLY A 56 -6.06 -3.52 -0.79
C GLY A 56 -5.14 -3.28 -1.95
N PHE A 57 -3.91 -3.71 -1.79
CA PHE A 57 -2.90 -3.60 -2.84
C PHE A 57 -1.83 -4.68 -2.68
N ALA A 58 -1.10 -4.92 -3.77
CA ALA A 58 0.19 -5.61 -3.71
C ALA A 58 1.10 -5.06 -4.81
N VAL A 59 2.30 -4.60 -4.45
CA VAL A 59 3.34 -4.21 -5.42
C VAL A 59 4.36 -5.32 -5.50
N MET A 60 4.39 -6.03 -6.63
CA MET A 60 5.33 -7.10 -6.94
C MET A 60 6.58 -6.54 -7.62
N GLY A 61 7.53 -7.40 -8.03
CA GLY A 61 8.77 -6.94 -8.65
C GLY A 61 8.62 -6.31 -10.04
N ASN A 62 7.52 -6.59 -10.76
CA ASN A 62 7.28 -6.11 -12.13
C ASN A 62 5.83 -5.72 -12.42
N HIS A 63 4.95 -5.78 -11.43
CA HIS A 63 3.54 -5.42 -11.59
C HIS A 63 2.96 -5.01 -10.23
N PHE A 64 1.80 -4.37 -10.24
CA PHE A 64 1.05 -4.09 -9.03
C PHE A 64 -0.43 -4.45 -9.20
N HIS A 65 -1.06 -4.75 -8.08
CA HIS A 65 -2.48 -5.02 -7.92
C HIS A 65 -3.09 -3.93 -7.02
N LEU A 66 -4.30 -3.46 -7.35
CA LEU A 66 -5.12 -2.63 -6.46
C LEU A 66 -6.53 -3.19 -6.42
N LEU A 67 -7.12 -3.25 -5.25
CA LEU A 67 -8.56 -3.43 -5.05
C LEU A 67 -9.11 -2.13 -4.49
N VAL A 68 -9.97 -1.48 -5.25
CA VAL A 68 -10.46 -0.13 -4.93
C VAL A 68 -11.95 -0.04 -5.08
N GLU A 69 -12.58 0.86 -4.33
CA GLU A 69 -13.92 1.36 -4.56
C GLU A 69 -13.86 2.79 -5.07
N ILE A 70 -14.73 3.12 -6.03
CA ILE A 70 -14.81 4.45 -6.63
C ILE A 70 -16.19 5.03 -6.35
N LEU A 71 -16.21 6.23 -5.78
CA LEU A 71 -17.44 7.00 -5.58
C LEU A 71 -17.82 7.70 -6.90
N PRO A 72 -19.05 7.54 -7.41
CA PRO A 72 -19.47 8.14 -8.66
C PRO A 72 -19.54 9.67 -8.54
N GLY A 73 -19.32 10.36 -9.66
CA GLY A 73 -19.26 11.83 -9.70
C GLY A 73 -20.56 12.51 -9.28
N SER A 74 -21.70 11.84 -9.46
CA SER A 74 -23.03 12.26 -9.02
C SER A 74 -23.15 12.43 -7.49
N MET A 75 -22.30 11.74 -6.71
CA MET A 75 -22.29 11.79 -5.24
C MET A 75 -21.23 12.72 -4.65
N VAL A 76 -20.44 13.40 -5.48
CA VAL A 76 -19.39 14.33 -5.04
C VAL A 76 -20.04 15.71 -4.83
N SER A 77 -19.59 16.57 -3.92
CA SER A 77 -20.07 17.97 -3.86
C SER A 77 -19.12 18.88 -4.65
N ASP A 78 -19.58 20.08 -5.04
CA ASP A 78 -18.72 21.04 -5.74
C ASP A 78 -17.49 21.42 -4.90
N ASP A 79 -17.68 21.61 -3.59
CA ASP A 79 -16.59 21.90 -2.64
C ASP A 79 -15.57 20.77 -2.56
N GLU A 80 -16.05 19.52 -2.64
CA GLU A 80 -15.22 18.34 -2.66
C GLU A 80 -14.34 18.30 -3.92
N VAL A 81 -14.90 18.66 -5.08
CA VAL A 81 -14.16 18.80 -6.34
C VAL A 81 -13.09 19.88 -6.23
N ARG A 82 -13.43 21.07 -5.72
CA ARG A 82 -12.47 22.19 -5.56
C ARG A 82 -11.34 21.83 -4.60
N ARG A 83 -11.64 21.21 -3.46
CA ARG A 83 -10.62 20.75 -2.51
C ARG A 83 -9.69 19.70 -3.13
N ARG A 84 -10.23 18.75 -3.90
CA ARG A 84 -9.42 17.75 -4.62
C ARG A 84 -8.53 18.35 -5.70
N TYR A 85 -9.03 19.37 -6.40
CA TYR A 85 -8.23 20.14 -7.34
C TYR A 85 -7.03 20.79 -6.66
N ARG A 86 -7.22 21.43 -5.51
CA ARG A 86 -6.11 22.01 -4.72
C ARG A 86 -5.11 20.96 -4.26
N LEU A 87 -5.56 19.77 -3.85
CA LEU A 87 -4.65 18.66 -3.50
C LEU A 87 -3.79 18.19 -4.69
N LEU A 88 -4.31 18.30 -5.91
CA LEU A 88 -3.60 17.91 -7.13
C LEU A 88 -2.62 19.00 -7.60
N TYR A 89 -3.07 20.25 -7.69
CA TYR A 89 -2.35 21.34 -8.35
C TYR A 89 -1.67 22.31 -7.38
N GLY A 90 -2.09 22.35 -6.12
CA GLY A 90 -1.63 23.29 -5.09
C GLY A 90 -2.72 24.28 -4.67
N ASP A 91 -2.60 24.83 -3.46
CA ASP A 91 -3.57 25.79 -2.90
C ASP A 91 -3.52 27.16 -3.60
N ASP A 92 -2.38 27.50 -4.20
CA ASP A 92 -2.17 28.78 -4.91
C ASP A 92 -2.77 28.78 -6.33
N VAL A 93 -3.32 27.66 -6.80
CA VAL A 93 -3.89 27.54 -8.15
C VAL A 93 -5.39 27.79 -8.08
N GLU A 94 -5.84 28.83 -8.78
CA GLU A 94 -7.26 29.16 -8.89
C GLU A 94 -8.03 28.03 -9.61
N PHE A 95 -9.23 27.73 -9.10
CA PHE A 95 -10.07 26.69 -9.68
C PHE A 95 -10.74 27.24 -10.96
N PRO A 96 -10.62 26.56 -12.11
CA PRO A 96 -11.34 26.96 -13.32
C PRO A 96 -12.81 26.59 -13.19
N GLU A 97 -13.66 27.53 -12.73
CA GLU A 97 -15.08 27.29 -12.45
C GLU A 97 -15.86 26.68 -13.64
N GLY A 98 -15.47 27.02 -14.89
CA GLY A 98 -16.06 26.43 -16.09
C GLY A 98 -15.78 24.93 -16.30
N SER A 99 -14.83 24.34 -15.57
CA SER A 99 -14.43 22.93 -15.67
C SER A 99 -14.90 22.08 -14.48
N LEU A 100 -15.85 22.56 -13.68
CA LEU A 100 -16.34 21.85 -12.50
C LEU A 100 -16.78 20.40 -12.78
N ASN A 101 -17.62 20.21 -13.81
CA ASN A 101 -18.11 18.88 -14.19
C ASN A 101 -16.99 17.99 -14.78
N GLU A 102 -16.05 18.57 -15.52
CA GLU A 102 -14.90 17.84 -16.05
C GLU A 102 -14.03 17.26 -14.91
N TYR A 103 -13.75 18.08 -13.88
CA TYR A 103 -12.97 17.64 -12.72
C TYR A 103 -13.74 16.66 -11.83
N ARG A 104 -15.05 16.85 -11.68
CA ARG A 104 -15.93 15.89 -11.01
C ARG A 104 -15.86 14.51 -11.66
N GLU A 105 -16.03 14.45 -12.97
CA GLU A 105 -15.91 13.21 -13.73
C GLU A 105 -14.50 12.63 -13.62
N ARG A 106 -13.47 13.47 -13.78
CA ARG A 106 -12.07 13.04 -13.67
C ARG A 106 -11.77 12.41 -12.32
N PHE A 107 -12.10 13.06 -11.21
CA PHE A 107 -11.78 12.57 -9.86
C PHE A 107 -12.55 11.30 -9.49
N SER A 108 -13.67 11.03 -10.16
CA SER A 108 -14.41 9.78 -10.07
C SER A 108 -14.08 8.78 -11.18
N ASN A 109 -13.01 9.00 -11.96
CA ASN A 109 -12.65 8.14 -13.09
C ASN A 109 -11.49 7.19 -12.77
N LEU A 110 -11.75 5.89 -12.86
CA LEU A 110 -10.74 4.85 -12.66
C LEU A 110 -9.51 4.99 -13.57
N SER A 111 -9.73 5.31 -14.84
CA SER A 111 -8.66 5.42 -15.81
C SER A 111 -7.79 6.65 -15.57
N ALA A 112 -8.37 7.76 -15.10
CA ALA A 112 -7.62 8.95 -14.72
C ALA A 112 -6.75 8.68 -13.47
N TYR A 113 -7.32 8.05 -12.44
CA TYR A 113 -6.59 7.66 -11.23
C TYR A 113 -5.35 6.81 -11.55
N VAL A 114 -5.53 5.73 -12.31
CA VAL A 114 -4.42 4.82 -12.66
C VAL A 114 -3.43 5.49 -13.63
N LYS A 115 -3.89 6.38 -14.52
CA LYS A 115 -3.03 7.14 -15.43
C LYS A 115 -2.06 8.01 -14.63
N ASP A 116 -2.55 8.77 -13.65
CA ASP A 116 -1.72 9.68 -12.86
C ASP A 116 -0.71 8.92 -11.99
N ILE A 117 -1.10 7.80 -11.38
CA ILE A 117 -0.19 6.88 -10.68
C ILE A 117 0.93 6.42 -11.62
N LYS A 118 0.56 5.87 -12.78
CA LYS A 118 1.51 5.33 -13.76
C LYS A 118 2.44 6.40 -14.29
N GLN A 119 1.93 7.60 -14.59
CA GLN A 119 2.72 8.72 -15.10
C GLN A 119 3.72 9.20 -14.05
N ARG A 120 3.26 9.49 -12.83
CA ARG A 120 4.13 9.97 -11.75
C ARG A 120 5.25 8.98 -11.43
N PHE A 121 4.90 7.70 -11.37
CA PHE A 121 5.87 6.65 -11.09
C PHE A 121 6.87 6.45 -12.25
N SER A 122 6.43 6.58 -13.51
CA SER A 122 7.34 6.53 -14.66
C SER A 122 8.38 7.64 -14.60
N CYS A 123 7.96 8.88 -14.28
CA CYS A 123 8.86 10.01 -14.11
C CYS A 123 9.90 9.75 -13.01
N PHE A 124 9.46 9.27 -11.84
CA PHE A 124 10.34 8.89 -10.74
C PHE A 124 11.33 7.80 -11.15
N TYR A 125 10.83 6.69 -11.69
CA TYR A 125 11.64 5.52 -12.04
C TYR A 125 12.69 5.88 -13.09
N ASN A 126 12.28 6.58 -14.16
CA ASN A 126 13.17 6.98 -15.25
C ASN A 126 14.25 7.95 -14.78
N LYS A 127 13.90 8.94 -13.94
CA LYS A 127 14.88 9.84 -13.32
C LYS A 127 15.87 9.07 -12.46
N ARG A 128 15.39 8.17 -11.59
CA ARG A 128 16.23 7.38 -10.66
C ARG A 128 17.15 6.40 -11.38
N LYS A 129 16.67 5.77 -12.46
CA LYS A 129 17.44 4.79 -13.25
C LYS A 129 18.19 5.41 -14.43
N LYS A 130 18.18 6.75 -14.56
CA LYS A 130 18.77 7.50 -15.70
C LYS A 130 18.33 6.95 -17.06
N ARG A 131 17.06 6.52 -17.16
CA ARG A 131 16.47 5.89 -18.35
C ARG A 131 15.49 6.85 -19.04
N LYS A 132 15.27 6.64 -20.34
CA LYS A 132 14.18 7.25 -21.11
C LYS A 132 13.22 6.18 -21.65
N GLY A 133 12.01 6.58 -22.02
CA GLY A 133 11.02 5.71 -22.65
C GLY A 133 10.03 5.05 -21.68
N THR A 134 9.24 4.13 -22.23
CA THR A 134 8.07 3.53 -21.57
C THR A 134 8.47 2.62 -20.41
N LEU A 135 7.81 2.75 -19.26
CA LEU A 135 7.98 1.83 -18.11
C LEU A 135 6.93 0.72 -18.10
N TRP A 136 5.68 1.09 -18.39
CA TRP A 136 4.54 0.21 -18.30
C TRP A 136 4.30 -0.50 -19.61
N GLY A 137 3.88 -1.76 -19.56
CA GLY A 137 3.51 -2.50 -20.75
C GLY A 137 2.18 -1.99 -21.31
N GLU A 138 1.24 -2.90 -21.45
CA GLU A 138 -0.08 -2.56 -21.95
C GLU A 138 -0.86 -1.60 -21.02
N ARG A 139 -2.07 -1.27 -21.49
CA ARG A 139 -3.13 -0.71 -20.65
C ARG A 139 -3.28 -1.55 -19.37
N PHE A 140 -3.57 -0.91 -18.24
CA PHE A 140 -3.95 -1.66 -17.04
C PHE A 140 -5.22 -2.48 -17.33
N LYS A 141 -5.28 -3.68 -16.74
CA LYS A 141 -6.47 -4.53 -16.70
C LYS A 141 -7.33 -4.11 -15.51
N SER A 142 -8.64 -4.16 -15.67
CA SER A 142 -9.61 -3.89 -14.62
C SER A 142 -10.75 -4.89 -14.67
N VAL A 143 -11.11 -5.44 -13.52
CA VAL A 143 -12.24 -6.35 -13.35
C VAL A 143 -13.20 -5.72 -12.35
N ILE A 144 -14.50 -5.66 -12.67
CA ILE A 144 -15.53 -5.22 -11.72
C ILE A 144 -15.68 -6.34 -10.69
N VAL A 145 -15.66 -5.98 -9.41
CA VAL A 145 -15.75 -6.91 -8.29
C VAL A 145 -17.06 -6.65 -7.56
N GLN A 146 -17.85 -7.69 -7.33
CA GLN A 146 -19.03 -7.57 -6.48
C GLN A 146 -18.59 -7.39 -5.03
N LYS A 147 -19.26 -6.49 -4.29
CA LYS A 147 -19.03 -6.31 -2.85
C LYS A 147 -19.40 -7.56 -2.06
N GLY A 148 -18.92 -7.67 -0.82
CA GLY A 148 -19.11 -8.87 0.01
C GLY A 148 -18.02 -9.91 -0.20
N ASN A 149 -18.37 -11.19 -0.09
CA ASN A 149 -17.41 -12.31 -0.13
C ASN A 149 -16.50 -12.31 -1.36
N THR A 150 -17.03 -11.95 -2.54
CA THR A 150 -16.22 -11.85 -3.78
C THR A 150 -15.09 -10.82 -3.63
N LEU A 151 -15.34 -9.70 -2.98
CA LEU A 151 -14.36 -8.68 -2.67
C LEU A 151 -13.31 -9.21 -1.68
N THR A 152 -13.75 -9.89 -0.62
CA THR A 152 -12.87 -10.52 0.38
C THR A 152 -11.94 -11.57 -0.25
N HIS A 153 -12.47 -12.42 -1.13
CA HIS A 153 -11.69 -13.41 -1.87
C HIS A 153 -10.68 -12.75 -2.81
N CYS A 154 -11.08 -11.67 -3.49
CA CYS A 154 -10.17 -10.89 -4.33
C CYS A 154 -9.05 -10.26 -3.51
N LEU A 155 -9.36 -9.70 -2.34
CA LEU A 155 -8.40 -9.12 -1.42
C LEU A 155 -7.39 -10.16 -0.95
N ALA A 156 -7.85 -11.34 -0.50
CA ALA A 156 -6.96 -12.44 -0.13
C ALA A 156 -6.10 -12.94 -1.29
N TYR A 157 -6.65 -13.01 -2.51
CA TYR A 157 -5.85 -13.31 -3.70
C TYR A 157 -4.70 -12.31 -3.86
N ILE A 158 -4.95 -11.02 -3.64
CA ILE A 158 -3.96 -9.95 -3.72
C ILE A 158 -2.88 -10.09 -2.64
N ASP A 159 -3.29 -10.22 -1.38
CA ASP A 159 -2.38 -10.28 -0.23
C ASP A 159 -1.55 -11.57 -0.19
N LEU A 160 -2.04 -12.67 -0.77
CA LEU A 160 -1.30 -13.94 -0.89
C LEU A 160 -0.30 -13.98 -2.05
N ASN A 161 -0.23 -12.96 -2.92
CA ASN A 161 0.67 -13.01 -4.09
C ASN A 161 2.15 -13.21 -3.72
N ALA A 162 2.61 -12.55 -2.65
CA ALA A 162 3.99 -12.69 -2.21
C ALA A 162 4.30 -14.07 -1.61
N VAL A 163 3.33 -14.67 -0.91
CA VAL A 163 3.42 -16.05 -0.43
C VAL A 163 3.48 -17.01 -1.60
N ARG A 164 2.55 -16.88 -2.55
CA ARG A 164 2.46 -17.74 -3.74
C ARG A 164 3.67 -17.67 -4.64
N ALA A 165 4.32 -16.51 -4.68
CA ALA A 165 5.58 -16.31 -5.39
C ALA A 165 6.82 -16.81 -4.60
N GLY A 166 6.64 -17.37 -3.41
CA GLY A 166 7.73 -17.87 -2.55
C GLY A 166 8.62 -16.77 -1.95
N ILE A 167 8.17 -15.51 -1.95
CA ILE A 167 8.96 -14.36 -1.45
C ILE A 167 8.95 -14.33 0.08
N VAL A 168 7.83 -14.72 0.69
CA VAL A 168 7.63 -14.77 2.13
C VAL A 168 6.82 -16.00 2.50
N LYS A 169 6.95 -16.48 3.75
CA LYS A 169 6.15 -17.59 4.28
C LYS A 169 4.83 -17.13 4.91
N ARG A 170 4.78 -15.87 5.36
CA ARG A 170 3.65 -15.25 6.04
C ARG A 170 3.26 -13.99 5.28
N PRO A 171 1.97 -13.74 5.02
CA PRO A 171 1.57 -12.63 4.14
C PRO A 171 1.96 -11.26 4.73
N GLU A 172 1.90 -11.06 6.05
CA GLU A 172 2.30 -9.82 6.71
C GLU A 172 3.82 -9.53 6.66
N ASP A 173 4.66 -10.52 6.34
CA ASP A 173 6.11 -10.31 6.16
C ASP A 173 6.41 -9.50 4.89
N TYR A 174 5.46 -9.43 3.94
CA TYR A 174 5.58 -8.66 2.72
C TYR A 174 5.01 -7.25 2.90
N ARG A 175 5.89 -6.25 3.07
CA ARG A 175 5.45 -4.89 3.40
C ARG A 175 4.68 -4.14 2.31
N TRP A 176 4.83 -4.56 1.06
CA TRP A 176 4.21 -3.89 -0.07
C TRP A 176 2.90 -4.55 -0.47
N CYS A 177 2.13 -5.06 0.50
CA CYS A 177 0.74 -5.43 0.34
C CYS A 177 -0.11 -4.92 1.52
N SER A 178 -1.44 -4.97 1.37
CA SER A 178 -2.39 -4.41 2.35
C SER A 178 -2.23 -5.01 3.75
N ILE A 179 -2.18 -6.34 3.87
CA ILE A 179 -2.03 -6.98 5.18
C ILE A 179 -0.68 -6.63 5.84
N GLY A 180 0.40 -6.58 5.05
CA GLY A 180 1.71 -6.15 5.53
C GLY A 180 1.74 -4.68 5.96
N TYR A 181 1.01 -3.82 5.24
CA TYR A 181 0.82 -2.42 5.60
C TYR A 181 0.12 -2.27 6.95
N HIS A 182 -1.03 -2.92 7.12
CA HIS A 182 -1.78 -2.93 8.38
C HIS A 182 -0.91 -3.43 9.56
N ALA A 183 -0.16 -4.52 9.36
CA ALA A 183 0.71 -5.07 10.41
C ALA A 183 1.82 -4.08 10.85
N GLN A 184 2.29 -3.24 9.91
CA GLN A 184 3.39 -2.31 10.12
C GLN A 184 2.95 -0.98 10.71
N THR A 185 2.02 -0.32 10.02
CA THR A 185 1.59 1.04 10.34
C THR A 185 0.41 1.04 11.30
N GLY A 186 -0.35 -0.05 11.38
CA GLY A 186 -1.69 -0.06 11.98
C GLY A 186 -2.71 0.76 11.18
N ASN A 187 -2.39 1.10 9.92
CA ASN A 187 -3.20 1.96 9.05
C ASN A 187 -3.60 3.30 9.70
N ARG A 188 -2.67 3.89 10.47
CA ARG A 188 -2.91 5.11 11.28
C ARG A 188 -3.19 6.36 10.45
N ASP A 189 -2.75 6.35 9.20
CA ASP A 189 -2.94 7.40 8.21
C ASP A 189 -4.22 7.24 7.40
N GLY A 190 -5.00 6.17 7.66
CA GLY A 190 -6.28 5.93 6.98
C GLY A 190 -6.12 5.65 5.49
N PHE A 191 -4.95 5.16 5.04
CA PHE A 191 -4.71 4.85 3.63
C PHE A 191 -5.66 3.74 3.12
N LEU A 192 -5.83 2.68 3.90
CA LEU A 192 -6.65 1.53 3.54
C LEU A 192 -8.03 1.59 4.20
N SER A 193 -9.05 1.14 3.47
CA SER A 193 -10.37 0.91 4.05
C SER A 193 -10.32 -0.23 5.07
N ALA A 194 -11.01 -0.06 6.20
CA ALA A 194 -11.12 -1.08 7.24
C ALA A 194 -12.30 -2.05 7.02
N ASP A 195 -12.99 -1.94 5.88
CA ASP A 195 -14.20 -2.71 5.58
C ASP A 195 -13.90 -4.16 5.17
N PHE A 196 -12.73 -4.42 4.56
CA PHE A 196 -12.30 -5.74 4.06
C PHE A 196 -13.32 -6.48 3.17
N GLY A 197 -14.41 -5.84 2.75
CA GLY A 197 -15.51 -6.46 2.00
C GLY A 197 -16.38 -7.40 2.84
N MET A 198 -16.39 -7.25 4.15
CA MET A 198 -17.09 -8.17 5.05
C MET A 198 -18.34 -7.52 5.67
N PRO A 199 -19.55 -7.71 5.08
CA PRO A 199 -20.77 -6.99 5.46
C PRO A 199 -21.31 -7.37 6.85
N ASP A 200 -21.03 -8.57 7.34
CA ASP A 200 -21.59 -9.08 8.60
C ASP A 200 -20.92 -8.52 9.87
N PHE A 201 -19.95 -7.61 9.72
CA PHE A 201 -19.04 -7.20 10.80
C PHE A 201 -19.22 -5.73 11.20
N GLY A 202 -20.37 -5.13 10.86
CA GLY A 202 -20.69 -3.72 11.11
C GLY A 202 -20.64 -3.28 12.58
N MET A 203 -20.56 -4.22 13.53
CA MET A 203 -20.45 -3.94 14.98
C MET A 203 -19.07 -4.23 15.58
N GLU A 204 -18.07 -4.64 14.78
CA GLU A 204 -16.75 -5.00 15.30
C GLU A 204 -15.72 -3.88 15.17
N ASN A 205 -14.87 -3.74 16.19
CA ASN A 205 -13.77 -2.78 16.14
C ASN A 205 -12.75 -3.15 15.02
N PRO A 206 -11.98 -2.17 14.49
CA PRO A 206 -11.02 -2.43 13.41
C PRO A 206 -10.00 -3.53 13.68
N ALA A 207 -9.61 -3.76 14.95
CA ALA A 207 -8.65 -4.79 15.31
C ALA A 207 -9.23 -6.21 15.15
N MET A 208 -10.51 -6.39 15.51
CA MET A 208 -11.23 -7.66 15.33
C MET A 208 -11.41 -7.99 13.85
N ARG A 209 -11.84 -7.01 13.03
CA ARG A 209 -11.93 -7.18 11.57
C ARG A 209 -10.60 -7.60 10.95
N PHE A 210 -9.50 -6.94 11.35
CA PHE A 210 -8.17 -7.32 10.89
C PHE A 210 -7.78 -8.75 11.30
N ARG A 211 -8.07 -9.16 12.54
CA ARG A 211 -7.80 -10.52 13.03
C ARG A 211 -8.57 -11.58 12.25
N LYS A 212 -9.88 -11.36 12.02
CA LYS A 212 -10.72 -12.29 11.24
C LYS A 212 -10.32 -12.37 9.78
N TYR A 213 -9.98 -11.22 9.17
CA TYR A 213 -9.43 -11.22 7.82
C TYR A 213 -8.11 -12.00 7.77
N ARG A 214 -7.24 -11.84 8.77
CA ARG A 214 -5.98 -12.60 8.86
C ARG A 214 -6.23 -14.10 9.00
N GLU A 215 -7.16 -14.53 9.86
CA GLU A 215 -7.59 -15.93 9.96
C GLU A 215 -8.03 -16.48 8.59
N TYR A 216 -8.97 -15.79 7.94
CA TYR A 216 -9.43 -16.16 6.60
C TYR A 216 -8.27 -16.26 5.59
N LEU A 217 -7.35 -15.29 5.62
CA LEU A 217 -6.18 -15.23 4.73
C LEU A 217 -5.24 -16.42 4.93
N TYR A 218 -5.05 -16.86 6.18
CA TYR A 218 -4.20 -18.00 6.51
C TYR A 218 -4.79 -19.31 6.01
N HIS A 219 -6.09 -19.54 6.23
CA HIS A 219 -6.78 -20.69 5.66
C HIS A 219 -6.75 -20.68 4.13
N ALA A 220 -7.05 -19.53 3.51
CA ALA A 220 -7.01 -19.40 2.05
C ALA A 220 -5.59 -19.55 1.46
N GLY A 221 -4.55 -19.20 2.23
CA GLY A 221 -3.16 -19.33 1.85
C GLY A 221 -2.60 -20.74 2.00
N ALA A 222 -3.20 -21.56 2.86
CA ALA A 222 -2.81 -22.96 3.04
C ALA A 222 -3.33 -23.89 1.94
N ILE A 223 -4.42 -23.49 1.25
CA ILE A 223 -4.95 -24.24 0.11
C ILE A 223 -3.87 -24.38 -0.97
N GLU A 224 -3.51 -25.62 -1.29
CA GLU A 224 -2.51 -25.91 -2.30
C GLU A 224 -2.93 -25.39 -3.67
N LYS A 225 -1.96 -24.81 -4.39
CA LYS A 225 -2.16 -24.39 -5.77
C LYS A 225 -0.98 -24.88 -6.60
N LYS A 226 -1.28 -25.71 -7.61
CA LYS A 226 -0.28 -26.28 -8.51
C LYS A 226 0.66 -25.20 -9.05
N GLY A 227 1.96 -25.38 -8.84
CA GLY A 227 3.01 -24.47 -9.33
C GLY A 227 3.17 -23.16 -8.54
N ALA A 228 2.57 -23.04 -7.36
CA ALA A 228 2.76 -21.90 -6.46
C ALA A 228 3.06 -22.36 -5.04
N ALA A 229 3.78 -21.54 -4.29
CA ALA A 229 3.97 -21.78 -2.86
C ALA A 229 2.68 -21.50 -2.08
N ASN A 230 2.57 -22.07 -0.88
CA ASN A 230 1.45 -21.94 0.03
C ASN A 230 1.95 -21.69 1.47
N ILE A 231 1.02 -21.42 2.37
CA ILE A 231 1.29 -21.41 3.80
C ILE A 231 1.34 -22.87 4.27
N SER A 232 2.47 -23.28 4.85
CA SER A 232 2.63 -24.64 5.39
C SER A 232 1.70 -24.90 6.57
N GLU A 233 1.28 -26.16 6.78
CA GLU A 233 0.46 -26.56 7.91
C GLU A 233 1.06 -26.18 9.27
N GLU A 234 2.39 -26.29 9.42
CA GLU A 234 3.11 -25.86 10.62
C GLU A 234 2.83 -24.39 10.98
N ILE A 235 2.97 -23.51 9.99
CA ILE A 235 2.70 -22.07 10.13
C ILE A 235 1.23 -21.79 10.41
N LEU A 236 0.32 -22.53 9.77
CA LEU A 236 -1.11 -22.39 10.02
C LEU A 236 -1.44 -22.79 11.45
N ASN A 237 -0.93 -23.93 11.93
CA ASN A 237 -1.12 -24.42 13.29
C ASN A 237 -0.54 -23.43 14.33
N GLU A 238 0.64 -22.86 14.07
CA GLU A 238 1.20 -21.79 14.91
C GLU A 238 0.25 -20.59 15.03
N GLU A 239 -0.35 -20.14 13.93
CA GLU A 239 -1.29 -19.01 13.97
C GLU A 239 -2.62 -19.36 14.60
N THR A 240 -3.13 -20.56 14.37
CA THR A 240 -4.35 -21.06 15.01
C THR A 240 -4.17 -21.08 16.54
N LEU A 241 -3.04 -21.59 17.03
CA LEU A 241 -2.70 -21.57 18.46
C LEU A 241 -2.57 -20.14 19.01
N GLY A 242 -2.01 -19.22 18.21
CA GLY A 242 -1.95 -17.80 18.54
C GLY A 242 -3.25 -17.02 18.32
N GLY A 243 -4.34 -17.70 17.94
CA GLY A 243 -5.63 -17.10 17.63
C GLY A 243 -5.59 -16.05 16.52
N PHE A 244 -4.61 -16.11 15.61
CA PHE A 244 -4.34 -15.13 14.56
C PHE A 244 -4.04 -13.71 15.07
N GLU A 245 -3.66 -13.55 16.35
CA GLU A 245 -3.20 -12.27 16.86
C GLU A 245 -1.79 -11.94 16.36
N LEU A 246 -1.59 -10.68 15.98
CA LEU A 246 -0.27 -10.22 15.54
C LEU A 246 0.65 -10.07 16.77
N ALA A 247 1.46 -11.12 17.04
CA ALA A 247 2.38 -11.19 18.17
C ALA A 247 3.27 -9.93 18.28
N ARG A 248 3.49 -9.45 19.51
CA ARG A 248 4.24 -8.20 19.78
C ARG A 248 5.66 -8.22 19.20
N VAL A 249 6.35 -9.36 19.31
CA VAL A 249 7.71 -9.56 18.76
C VAL A 249 7.72 -9.44 17.23
N ARG A 250 6.71 -10.02 16.55
CA ARG A 250 6.59 -9.91 15.09
C ARG A 250 6.21 -8.49 14.68
N ARG A 251 5.25 -7.87 15.36
CA ARG A 251 4.90 -6.45 15.17
C ARG A 251 6.13 -5.57 15.27
N PHE A 252 7.02 -5.85 16.24
CA PHE A 252 8.29 -5.16 16.32
C PHE A 252 9.16 -5.42 15.10
N ARG A 253 9.38 -6.66 14.65
CA ARG A 253 10.14 -7.00 13.44
C ARG A 253 9.63 -6.30 12.17
N HIS A 254 8.31 -6.12 12.05
CA HIS A 254 7.72 -5.42 10.91
C HIS A 254 7.91 -3.90 11.01
N ARG A 255 7.70 -3.32 12.20
CA ARG A 255 8.07 -1.93 12.47
C ARG A 255 9.57 -1.70 12.40
N SER A 256 10.36 -2.76 12.62
CA SER A 256 11.79 -2.63 12.72
C SER A 256 12.46 -2.47 11.35
N ARG A 257 11.73 -2.66 10.25
CA ARG A 257 12.24 -2.30 8.92
C ARG A 257 12.06 -0.81 8.58
N TYR A 258 11.32 -0.03 9.39
CA TYR A 258 11.50 1.43 9.45
C TYR A 258 12.85 1.83 10.09
N PHE A 259 13.65 0.86 10.54
CA PHE A 259 15.03 1.09 10.92
C PHE A 259 15.98 1.18 9.72
N THR A 260 15.53 1.03 8.48
CA THR A 260 16.35 1.52 7.36
C THR A 260 16.52 3.04 7.41
N ASP A 261 15.67 3.76 8.14
CA ASP A 261 15.88 5.18 8.49
C ASP A 261 16.59 5.34 9.83
N SER A 262 17.15 4.28 10.43
CA SER A 262 18.00 4.36 11.63
C SER A 262 19.41 3.87 11.31
N GLY A 263 20.39 4.73 11.53
CA GLY A 263 21.79 4.42 11.24
C GLY A 263 22.40 3.40 12.21
N ILE A 264 21.91 3.33 13.46
CA ILE A 264 22.49 2.52 14.55
C ILE A 264 21.37 2.03 15.49
N ILE A 265 21.47 0.78 15.96
CA ILE A 265 20.51 0.09 16.86
C ILE A 265 21.26 -0.78 17.86
N GLY A 266 20.84 -0.76 19.13
CA GLY A 266 21.38 -1.66 20.14
C GLY A 266 21.00 -1.22 21.55
N SER A 267 21.83 -1.58 22.53
CA SER A 267 21.75 -0.98 23.86
C SER A 267 22.00 0.53 23.77
N LYS A 268 21.58 1.29 24.79
CA LYS A 268 21.83 2.74 24.84
C LYS A 268 23.31 3.05 24.61
N ALA A 269 24.20 2.37 25.33
CA ALA A 269 25.65 2.53 25.21
C ALA A 269 26.18 2.19 23.80
N PHE A 270 25.67 1.13 23.15
CA PHE A 270 26.07 0.77 21.79
C PHE A 270 25.67 1.84 20.77
N VAL A 271 24.46 2.41 20.92
CA VAL A 271 23.96 3.45 20.02
C VAL A 271 24.71 4.77 20.21
N GLU A 272 25.05 5.13 21.45
CA GLU A 272 25.86 6.32 21.78
C GLU A 272 27.28 6.18 21.23
N ALA A 273 27.93 5.03 21.45
CA ALA A 273 29.27 4.76 20.94
C ALA A 273 29.33 4.80 19.40
N GLY A 274 28.33 4.21 18.74
CA GLY A 274 28.22 4.29 17.29
C GLY A 274 28.00 5.72 16.79
N TYR A 275 27.22 6.55 17.50
CA TYR A 275 27.01 7.94 17.12
C TYR A 275 28.32 8.73 17.20
N GLU A 276 29.02 8.63 18.33
CA GLU A 276 30.32 9.29 18.54
C GLU A 276 31.35 8.92 17.48
N ALA A 277 31.40 7.64 17.08
CA ALA A 277 32.34 7.17 16.06
C ALA A 277 32.10 7.76 14.65
N PHE A 278 30.88 8.23 14.36
CA PHE A 278 30.52 8.68 13.02
C PHE A 278 29.98 10.12 12.97
N LYS A 279 29.79 10.81 14.10
CA LYS A 279 29.14 12.14 14.15
C LYS A 279 29.83 13.18 13.26
N ASP A 280 31.16 13.16 13.18
CA ASP A 280 31.96 14.10 12.38
C ASP A 280 31.79 13.90 10.87
N ARG A 281 31.30 12.73 10.44
CA ARG A 281 31.07 12.42 9.02
C ARG A 281 29.75 12.98 8.50
N PHE A 282 28.92 13.58 9.35
CA PHE A 282 27.60 14.10 8.98
C PHE A 282 27.38 15.52 9.49
N ARG A 283 26.81 16.39 8.63
CA ARG A 283 26.45 17.76 9.00
C ARG A 283 25.12 17.78 9.74
N ALA A 284 25.11 17.49 11.04
CA ALA A 284 23.92 17.64 11.89
C ALA A 284 23.91 19.03 12.57
N LYS A 285 22.76 19.73 12.55
CA LYS A 285 22.59 21.03 13.24
C LYS A 285 22.55 20.90 14.78
N ARG A 286 22.29 19.70 15.30
CA ARG A 286 22.19 19.38 16.74
C ARG A 286 22.62 17.94 16.97
N ASP A 287 23.16 17.68 18.16
CA ASP A 287 23.48 16.31 18.58
C ASP A 287 22.21 15.45 18.64
N LYS A 288 22.29 14.23 18.13
CA LYS A 288 21.15 13.31 18.09
C LYS A 288 21.15 12.41 19.33
N ILE A 289 20.00 12.32 19.99
CA ILE A 289 19.80 11.51 21.19
C ILE A 289 19.20 10.14 20.81
N PRO A 290 19.76 9.01 21.28
CA PRO A 290 19.16 7.69 21.12
C PRO A 290 17.73 7.63 21.66
N LYS A 291 16.81 7.10 20.88
CA LYS A 291 15.40 6.96 21.28
C LYS A 291 15.09 5.53 21.70
N ARG A 292 14.41 5.36 22.83
CA ARG A 292 13.95 4.05 23.30
C ARG A 292 12.96 3.47 22.29
N VAL A 293 13.13 2.20 21.99
CA VAL A 293 12.23 1.44 21.13
C VAL A 293 11.02 0.99 21.94
N THR A 294 9.85 1.55 21.64
CA THR A 294 8.62 1.22 22.37
C THR A 294 8.27 -0.27 22.23
N GLY A 295 8.23 -0.97 23.37
CA GLY A 295 7.77 -2.35 23.46
C GLY A 295 8.84 -3.42 23.34
N ILE A 296 10.12 -3.05 23.33
CA ILE A 296 11.24 -3.95 23.61
C ILE A 296 12.11 -3.33 24.69
N GLU A 297 12.24 -4.05 25.79
CA GLU A 297 13.04 -3.62 26.93
C GLU A 297 14.53 -3.55 26.57
N GLY A 298 15.22 -2.53 27.06
CA GLY A 298 16.67 -2.34 26.86
C GLY A 298 17.12 -1.84 25.47
N MET A 299 16.22 -1.67 24.50
CA MET A 299 16.62 -1.35 23.12
C MET A 299 16.42 0.12 22.72
N TYR A 300 17.42 0.67 22.02
CA TYR A 300 17.48 2.07 21.56
C TYR A 300 17.80 2.13 20.06
N SER A 301 17.41 3.23 19.40
CA SER A 301 17.69 3.48 17.98
C SER A 301 18.08 4.95 17.72
N LEU A 302 18.85 5.19 16.66
CA LEU A 302 19.20 6.52 16.17
C LEU A 302 18.87 6.66 14.68
N LYS A 303 18.05 7.66 14.30
CA LYS A 303 17.67 7.90 12.90
C LYS A 303 18.89 8.25 12.01
N ARG A 304 18.84 7.90 10.72
CA ARG A 304 19.87 8.18 9.69
C ARG A 304 20.30 9.64 9.72
N LEU A 305 21.58 9.86 9.46
CA LEU A 305 22.25 11.15 9.61
C LEU A 305 22.16 12.03 8.35
N VAL A 306 21.41 11.59 7.33
CA VAL A 306 21.27 12.26 6.02
C VAL A 306 19.94 13.01 5.85
N ASP A 307 18.98 12.81 6.75
CA ASP A 307 17.69 13.51 6.71
C ASP A 307 17.70 14.61 7.79
N ALA A 308 18.11 15.82 7.38
CA ALA A 308 17.91 17.08 8.07
C ALA A 308 17.69 18.19 7.04
#